data_AF-G8R5I6-F1
#
_entry.id   AF-G8R5I6-F1
#
_cell.length_a   1.000
_cell.length_b   1.000
_cell.length_c   1.000
_cell.angle_alpha   90.00
_cell.angle_beta   90.00
_cell.angle_gamma   90.00
#
_symmetry.space_group_name_H-M   'P 1'
#
loop_
_entity.id
_entity.type
_entity.pdbx_description
1 polymer ?
#
loop_
_entity_poly.entity_id
_entity_poly.type
_entity_poly.pdbx_seq_one_letter_code
_entity_poly.pdbx_strand_id
1 'polypeptide(L)'
;MDPKSILGIIAGIAFFYFRFGPGSRLLKKKSHHHIVPPVPTSDPHWHPIDFTNYTKYLIVGERNLVEKTEELGKLLQDSMGLQSEKIETPSKWEVVKIQGSNFHDFHQAIDFLSAIASDESYGYWINKVDSSKDYIVKVDSQSDQEYLLGTFRNNQNFGIYLPYSDRHPNGNITLSSVQEVSFEELEKHLPQQLNERALKNLD
;
A
#
# COMPACT_ATOMS: atom_id res chain seq x y z
N MET A 1 16.02 15.34 38.76
CA MET A 1 16.22 14.59 37.51
C MET A 1 17.65 14.81 37.08
N ASP A 2 18.43 13.77 36.82
CA ASP A 2 19.85 13.95 36.52
C ASP A 2 20.04 14.55 35.10
N PRO A 3 21.13 15.28 34.85
CA PRO A 3 21.39 15.90 33.55
C PRO A 3 21.40 14.91 32.38
N LYS A 4 21.78 13.64 32.61
CA LYS A 4 21.81 12.61 31.56
C LYS A 4 20.40 12.13 31.22
N SER A 5 19.49 12.03 32.18
CA SER A 5 18.07 11.75 31.92
C SER A 5 17.39 12.87 31.13
N ILE A 6 17.71 14.13 31.40
CA ILE A 6 17.17 15.28 30.63
C ILE A 6 17.65 15.21 29.17
N LEU A 7 18.94 14.93 28.95
CA LEU A 7 19.51 14.81 27.61
C LEU A 7 18.90 13.64 26.83
N GLY A 8 18.67 12.50 27.50
CA GLY A 8 18.03 11.32 26.91
C GLY A 8 16.59 11.59 26.47
N ILE A 9 15.82 12.33 27.28
CA ILE A 9 14.44 12.72 26.93
C ILE A 9 14.44 13.68 25.74
N ILE A 10 15.32 14.67 25.72
CA ILE A 10 15.42 15.63 24.59
C ILE A 10 15.83 14.89 23.30
N ALA A 11 16.79 13.97 23.37
CA ALA A 11 17.20 13.16 22.24
C ALA A 11 16.07 12.26 21.73
N GLY A 12 15.30 11.65 22.65
CA GLY A 12 14.11 10.87 22.31
C GLY A 12 13.03 11.71 21.61
N ILE A 13 12.70 12.88 22.16
CA ILE A 13 11.72 13.80 21.56
C ILE A 13 12.20 14.27 20.18
N ALA A 14 13.48 14.63 20.04
CA ALA A 14 14.06 15.01 18.75
C ALA A 14 13.99 13.85 17.75
N PHE A 15 14.33 12.63 18.18
CA PHE A 15 14.21 11.44 17.34
C PHE A 15 12.78 11.22 16.87
N PHE A 16 11.78 11.27 17.76
CA PHE A 16 10.37 11.15 17.37
C PHE A 16 9.93 12.30 16.46
N TYR A 17 10.36 13.53 16.73
CA TYR A 17 10.02 14.71 15.91
C TYR A 17 10.59 14.64 14.48
N PHE A 18 11.81 14.13 14.32
CA PHE A 18 12.46 13.99 13.01
C PHE A 18 12.18 12.65 12.31
N ARG A 19 11.79 11.60 13.03
CA ARG A 19 11.43 10.29 12.45
C ARG A 19 9.97 10.17 12.08
N PHE A 20 9.07 10.72 12.91
CA PHE A 20 7.61 10.56 12.79
C PHE A 20 6.84 11.90 12.83
N GLY A 21 7.46 12.96 13.34
CA GLY A 21 6.86 14.28 13.44
C GLY A 21 7.07 15.16 12.20
N PRO A 22 6.62 16.43 12.25
CA PRO A 22 6.75 17.37 11.15
C PRO A 22 8.22 17.73 10.81
N GLY A 23 9.18 17.41 11.68
CA GLY A 23 10.61 17.56 11.40
C GLY A 23 11.13 16.60 10.34
N SER A 24 10.51 15.42 10.17
CA SER A 24 10.84 14.49 9.07
C SER A 24 10.68 15.16 7.69
N ARG A 25 9.72 16.09 7.58
CA ARG A 25 9.42 16.86 6.37
C ARG A 25 10.53 17.84 5.99
N LEU A 26 11.37 18.25 6.94
CA LEU A 26 12.52 19.14 6.67
C LEU A 26 13.73 18.39 6.09
N LEU A 27 13.76 17.06 6.23
CA LEU A 27 14.88 16.21 5.79
C LEU A 27 14.62 15.50 4.46
N LYS A 28 13.38 15.50 3.95
CA LYS A 28 13.05 14.90 2.65
C LYS A 28 13.47 15.83 1.51
N LYS A 29 14.20 15.28 0.53
CA LYS A 29 14.47 15.98 -0.74
C LYS A 29 13.14 16.17 -1.47
N LYS A 30 12.81 17.41 -1.83
CA LYS A 30 11.65 17.73 -2.66
C LYS A 30 11.77 17.00 -4.01
N SER A 31 11.06 15.88 -4.17
CA SER A 31 10.82 15.32 -5.49
C SER A 31 9.81 16.25 -6.18
N HIS A 32 10.10 16.67 -7.41
CA HIS A 32 9.28 17.62 -8.16
C HIS A 32 8.05 16.93 -8.80
N HIS A 33 7.36 16.05 -8.08
CA HIS A 33 6.13 15.44 -8.56
C HIS A 33 4.94 16.25 -8.04
N HIS A 34 4.75 17.44 -8.63
CA HIS A 34 3.47 18.13 -8.53
C HIS A 34 2.49 17.46 -9.50
N ILE A 35 2.14 16.20 -9.23
CA ILE A 35 0.96 15.60 -9.83
C ILE A 35 -0.21 16.27 -9.10
N VAL A 36 -0.85 17.23 -9.78
CA VAL A 36 -2.17 17.67 -9.34
C VAL A 36 -3.07 16.44 -9.46
N PRO A 37 -3.81 16.05 -8.41
CA PRO A 37 -4.71 14.91 -8.49
C PRO A 37 -5.68 15.18 -9.62
N PRO A 38 -5.62 14.39 -10.70
CA PRO A 38 -6.47 14.69 -11.82
C PRO A 38 -7.89 14.27 -11.43
N VAL A 39 -8.89 15.09 -11.74
CA VAL A 39 -10.27 14.66 -11.57
C VAL A 39 -10.49 13.56 -12.61
N PRO A 40 -10.88 12.32 -12.23
CA PRO A 40 -10.99 11.16 -13.11
C PRO A 40 -11.69 11.40 -14.44
N THR A 41 -12.73 12.22 -14.48
CA THR A 41 -13.46 12.50 -15.72
C THR A 41 -12.77 13.51 -16.64
N SER A 42 -11.75 14.22 -16.15
CA SER A 42 -10.97 15.21 -16.91
C SER A 42 -9.53 14.78 -17.18
N ASP A 43 -9.08 13.66 -16.59
CA ASP A 43 -7.77 13.10 -16.84
C ASP A 43 -7.77 12.33 -18.18
N PRO A 44 -6.96 12.73 -19.17
CA PRO A 44 -6.81 11.94 -20.40
C PRO A 44 -6.20 10.55 -20.16
N HIS A 45 -5.55 10.33 -19.02
CA HIS A 45 -4.95 9.05 -18.64
C HIS A 45 -5.77 8.29 -17.59
N TRP A 46 -7.02 8.71 -17.39
CA TRP A 46 -7.96 8.04 -16.50
C TRP A 46 -8.13 6.57 -16.89
N HIS A 47 -7.96 5.67 -15.92
CA HIS A 47 -8.19 4.25 -16.13
C HIS A 47 -9.27 3.72 -15.17
N PRO A 48 -10.50 3.45 -15.66
CA PRO A 48 -11.54 2.89 -14.82
C PRO A 48 -11.19 1.43 -14.46
N ILE A 49 -11.32 1.08 -13.19
CA ILE A 49 -11.18 -0.30 -12.72
C ILE A 49 -12.49 -0.75 -12.11
N ASP A 50 -13.00 -1.88 -12.61
CA ASP A 50 -14.09 -2.59 -11.94
C ASP A 50 -13.53 -3.40 -10.77
N PHE A 51 -13.68 -2.83 -9.58
CA PHE A 51 -13.17 -3.36 -8.32
C PHE A 51 -13.75 -4.71 -7.92
N THR A 52 -14.88 -5.10 -8.52
CA THR A 52 -15.56 -6.37 -8.22
C THR A 52 -14.89 -7.56 -8.93
N ASN A 53 -14.13 -7.30 -10.00
CA ASN A 53 -13.49 -8.32 -10.83
C ASN A 53 -12.17 -8.85 -10.25
N TYR A 54 -11.82 -8.46 -9.03
CA TYR A 54 -10.52 -8.79 -8.46
C TYR A 54 -10.64 -9.51 -7.12
N THR A 55 -9.67 -10.38 -6.88
CA THR A 55 -9.33 -10.88 -5.54
C THR A 55 -8.21 -10.03 -4.98
N LYS A 56 -8.32 -9.67 -3.71
CA LYS A 56 -7.57 -8.56 -3.12
C LYS A 56 -6.79 -9.07 -1.93
N TYR A 57 -5.49 -8.84 -1.93
CA TYR A 57 -4.60 -9.27 -0.86
C TYR A 57 -3.82 -8.07 -0.32
N LEU A 58 -3.75 -7.96 1.00
CA LEU A 58 -2.76 -7.11 1.67
C LEU A 58 -1.61 -8.00 2.11
N ILE A 59 -0.40 -7.56 1.82
CA ILE A 59 0.83 -8.29 2.07
C ILE A 59 1.72 -7.36 2.88
N VAL A 60 2.06 -7.79 4.09
CA VAL A 60 2.87 -7.00 5.02
C VAL A 60 4.14 -7.77 5.32
N GLY A 61 5.27 -7.09 5.15
CA GLY A 61 6.59 -7.60 5.50
C GLY A 61 6.72 -7.87 6.99
N GLU A 62 7.96 -8.09 7.40
CA GLU A 62 8.24 -8.39 8.80
C GLU A 62 7.88 -7.19 9.69
N ARG A 63 6.86 -7.35 10.53
CA ARG A 63 6.41 -6.33 11.49
C ARG A 63 7.36 -6.23 12.68
N ASN A 64 7.47 -5.03 13.25
CA ASN A 64 8.24 -4.82 14.47
C ASN A 64 7.62 -5.61 15.65
N LEU A 65 8.46 -6.13 16.56
CA LEU A 65 8.03 -6.97 17.70
C LEU A 65 6.95 -6.31 18.60
N VAL A 66 6.92 -4.98 18.66
CA VAL A 66 5.91 -4.22 19.43
C VAL A 66 4.53 -4.28 18.76
N GLU A 67 4.49 -4.24 17.43
CA GLU A 67 3.27 -4.25 16.61
C GLU A 67 2.71 -5.67 16.42
N LYS A 68 3.55 -6.71 16.53
CA LYS A 68 3.14 -8.13 16.48
C LYS A 68 2.20 -8.59 17.59
N THR A 69 1.86 -7.73 18.56
CA THR A 69 0.94 -8.08 19.65
C THR A 69 -0.49 -8.33 19.17
N GLU A 70 -0.86 -7.77 18.00
CA GLU A 70 -2.19 -7.94 17.41
C GLU A 70 -2.13 -8.58 16.01
N GLU A 71 -2.98 -9.57 15.79
CA GLU A 71 -3.12 -10.25 14.49
C GLU A 71 -3.54 -9.25 13.40
N LEU A 72 -2.89 -9.28 12.24
CA LEU A 72 -3.12 -8.33 11.14
C LEU A 72 -4.60 -8.21 10.76
N GLY A 73 -5.33 -9.33 10.70
CA GLY A 73 -6.76 -9.30 10.35
C GLY A 73 -7.62 -8.58 11.38
N LYS A 74 -7.29 -8.72 12.67
CA LYS A 74 -7.97 -8.03 13.77
C LYS A 74 -7.65 -6.54 13.75
N LEU A 75 -6.40 -6.17 13.52
CA LEU A 75 -5.95 -4.78 13.38
C LEU A 75 -6.72 -4.04 12.26
N LEU A 76 -6.89 -4.69 11.11
CA LEU A 76 -7.65 -4.16 9.98
C LEU A 76 -9.15 -4.01 10.29
N GLN A 77 -9.72 -4.99 10.99
CA GLN A 77 -11.11 -4.93 11.40
C GLN A 77 -11.37 -3.81 12.42
N ASP A 78 -10.50 -3.67 13.42
CA ASP A 78 -10.67 -2.69 14.50
C ASP A 78 -10.40 -1.26 14.03
N SER A 79 -9.44 -1.07 13.13
CA SER A 79 -9.04 0.26 12.65
C SER A 79 -9.87 0.75 11.46
N MET A 80 -10.33 -0.17 10.60
CA MET A 80 -10.91 0.18 9.30
C MET A 80 -12.21 -0.57 8.97
N GLY A 81 -12.66 -1.49 9.83
CA GLY A 81 -13.84 -2.31 9.56
C GLY A 81 -13.65 -3.33 8.43
N LEU A 82 -12.41 -3.59 8.02
CA LEU A 82 -12.09 -4.46 6.90
C LEU A 82 -12.06 -5.93 7.32
N GLN A 83 -13.05 -6.68 6.82
CA GLN A 83 -13.10 -8.13 6.99
C GLN A 83 -12.00 -8.79 6.16
N SER A 84 -11.30 -9.73 6.79
CA SER A 84 -10.15 -10.37 6.17
C SER A 84 -10.01 -11.84 6.57
N GLU A 85 -9.39 -12.61 5.68
CA GLU A 85 -9.07 -14.01 5.87
C GLU A 85 -7.55 -14.15 5.85
N LYS A 86 -6.96 -14.64 6.95
CA LYS A 86 -5.53 -14.90 7.03
C LYS A 86 -5.15 -16.02 6.06
N ILE A 87 -4.11 -15.78 5.27
CA ILE A 87 -3.50 -16.77 4.41
C ILE A 87 -2.22 -17.24 5.09
N GLU A 88 -2.21 -18.50 5.52
CA GLU A 88 -1.00 -19.10 6.09
C GLU A 88 0.09 -19.17 5.03
N THR A 89 1.25 -18.61 5.34
CA THR A 89 2.45 -18.73 4.51
C THR A 89 3.60 -19.21 5.38
N PRO A 90 4.55 -20.01 4.86
CA PRO A 90 5.75 -20.41 5.57
C PRO A 90 6.77 -19.26 5.65
N SER A 91 6.40 -18.07 5.16
CA SER A 91 7.27 -16.91 5.07
C SER A 91 7.09 -16.01 6.30
N LYS A 92 8.05 -15.11 6.49
CA LYS A 92 7.96 -14.06 7.51
C LYS A 92 6.90 -12.99 7.23
N TRP A 93 6.23 -13.08 6.08
CA TRP A 93 5.21 -12.15 5.65
C TRP A 93 3.84 -12.53 6.20
N GLU A 94 3.11 -11.53 6.62
CA GLU A 94 1.70 -11.67 6.96
C GLU A 94 0.87 -11.34 5.72
N VAL A 95 0.01 -12.28 5.33
CA VAL A 95 -0.82 -12.17 4.14
C VAL A 95 -2.27 -12.34 4.54
N VAL A 96 -3.10 -11.39 4.11
CA VAL A 96 -4.54 -11.44 4.33
C VAL A 96 -5.28 -11.18 3.04
N LYS A 97 -6.33 -11.95 2.81
CA LYS A 97 -7.29 -11.74 1.72
C LYS A 97 -8.41 -10.84 2.24
N ILE A 98 -8.67 -9.73 1.57
CA ILE A 98 -9.70 -8.77 1.99
C ILE A 98 -11.04 -9.12 1.37
N GLN A 99 -12.07 -9.17 2.20
CA GLN A 99 -13.45 -9.46 1.81
C GLN A 99 -14.27 -8.18 1.77
N GLY A 100 -15.03 -7.97 0.70
CA GLY A 100 -16.09 -6.96 0.67
C GLY A 100 -15.65 -5.49 0.87
N SER A 101 -14.48 -5.09 0.35
CA SER A 101 -14.01 -3.69 0.40
C SER A 101 -14.39 -2.88 -0.86
N ASN A 102 -14.47 -1.56 -0.70
CA ASN A 102 -14.52 -0.59 -1.81
C ASN A 102 -13.10 -0.10 -2.18
N PHE A 103 -12.99 0.67 -3.28
CA PHE A 103 -11.72 1.17 -3.80
C PHE A 103 -10.92 1.98 -2.79
N HIS A 104 -11.59 2.91 -2.11
CA HIS A 104 -10.98 3.78 -1.12
C HIS A 104 -10.43 2.97 0.07
N ASP A 105 -11.30 2.20 0.74
CA ASP A 105 -10.95 1.54 2.00
C ASP A 105 -9.76 0.60 1.85
N PHE A 106 -9.71 -0.15 0.74
CA PHE A 106 -8.59 -1.06 0.49
C PHE A 106 -7.28 -0.31 0.28
N HIS A 107 -7.27 0.73 -0.55
CA HIS A 107 -6.04 1.44 -0.87
C HIS A 107 -5.55 2.28 0.31
N GLN A 108 -6.47 2.83 1.11
CA GLN A 108 -6.14 3.48 2.37
C GLN A 108 -5.51 2.49 3.37
N ALA A 109 -5.91 1.22 3.34
CA ALA A 109 -5.33 0.21 4.22
C ALA A 109 -3.85 -0.05 3.93
N ILE A 110 -3.41 0.12 2.68
CA ILE A 110 -2.00 -0.01 2.30
C ILE A 110 -1.18 1.12 2.95
N ASP A 111 -1.68 2.35 2.89
CA ASP A 111 -1.06 3.52 3.53
C ASP A 111 -0.99 3.37 5.05
N PHE A 112 -2.11 2.98 5.66
CA PHE A 112 -2.18 2.69 7.09
C PHE A 112 -1.14 1.63 7.51
N LEU A 113 -1.11 0.47 6.84
CA LEU A 113 -0.17 -0.60 7.15
C LEU A 113 1.28 -0.19 6.93
N SER A 114 1.55 0.62 5.89
CA SER A 114 2.89 1.17 5.66
C SER A 114 3.35 2.03 6.83
N ALA A 115 2.44 2.80 7.43
CA ALA A 115 2.77 3.71 8.52
C ALA A 115 2.94 3.01 9.88
N ILE A 116 2.17 1.95 10.13
CA ILE A 116 2.02 1.36 11.48
C ILE A 116 2.47 -0.09 11.61
N ALA A 117 2.83 -0.76 10.51
CA ALA A 117 3.20 -2.17 10.53
C ALA A 117 4.54 -2.43 9.83
N SER A 118 4.68 -1.99 8.57
CA SER A 118 5.94 -2.17 7.82
C SER A 118 5.96 -1.31 6.56
N ASP A 119 7.08 -0.63 6.31
CA ASP A 119 7.34 0.05 5.03
C ASP A 119 7.28 -0.94 3.82
N GLU A 120 7.39 -2.23 4.08
CA GLU A 120 7.16 -3.33 3.12
C GLU A 120 5.68 -3.75 3.11
N SER A 121 4.77 -2.80 2.89
CA SER A 121 3.33 -3.05 2.76
C SER A 121 2.86 -2.90 1.31
N TYR A 122 2.19 -3.92 0.81
CA TYR A 122 1.75 -4.00 -0.58
C TYR A 122 0.28 -4.39 -0.67
N GLY A 123 -0.41 -3.81 -1.66
CA GLY A 123 -1.66 -4.34 -2.16
C GLY A 123 -1.41 -5.17 -3.41
N TYR A 124 -1.90 -6.40 -3.44
CA TYR A 124 -1.85 -7.26 -4.62
C TYR A 124 -3.25 -7.60 -5.09
N TRP A 125 -3.49 -7.31 -6.37
CA TRP A 125 -4.75 -7.45 -7.06
C TRP A 125 -4.62 -8.52 -8.13
N ILE A 126 -5.40 -9.60 -7.96
CA ILE A 126 -5.46 -10.69 -8.93
C ILE A 126 -6.81 -10.61 -9.63
N ASN A 127 -6.80 -10.32 -10.92
CA ASN A 127 -8.02 -10.27 -11.72
C ASN A 127 -8.59 -11.69 -11.84
N LYS A 128 -9.91 -11.81 -11.73
CA LYS A 128 -10.60 -13.11 -11.77
C LYS A 128 -10.65 -13.73 -13.17
N VAL A 129 -10.38 -12.96 -14.22
CA VAL A 129 -10.56 -13.36 -15.63
C VAL A 129 -9.29 -13.20 -16.45
N ASP A 130 -8.55 -12.11 -16.26
CA ASP A 130 -7.43 -11.72 -17.12
C ASP A 130 -6.21 -11.31 -16.29
N SER A 131 -5.27 -12.24 -16.15
CA SER A 131 -4.04 -12.06 -15.36
C SER A 131 -3.12 -10.95 -15.87
N SER A 132 -3.29 -10.48 -17.12
CA SER A 132 -2.55 -9.31 -17.61
C SER A 132 -2.96 -8.02 -16.90
N LYS A 133 -4.14 -8.03 -16.26
CA LYS A 133 -4.68 -6.93 -15.46
C LYS A 133 -4.38 -7.06 -13.98
N ASP A 134 -3.65 -8.09 -13.56
CA ASP A 134 -3.12 -8.16 -12.21
C ASP A 134 -2.24 -6.93 -11.96
N TYR A 135 -2.26 -6.40 -10.75
CA TYR A 135 -1.43 -5.27 -10.40
C TYR A 135 -0.98 -5.30 -8.95
N ILE A 136 0.19 -4.71 -8.71
CA ILE A 136 0.76 -4.53 -7.37
C ILE A 136 0.88 -3.02 -7.12
N VAL A 137 0.55 -2.61 -5.90
CA VAL A 137 0.62 -1.22 -5.43
C VAL A 137 1.34 -1.12 -4.10
N LYS A 138 2.05 -0.01 -3.88
CA LYS A 138 2.69 0.35 -2.61
C LYS A 138 2.64 1.86 -2.37
N VAL A 139 2.91 2.30 -1.16
CA VAL A 139 3.05 3.72 -0.83
C VAL A 139 4.26 4.33 -1.54
N ASP A 140 4.11 5.54 -2.07
CA ASP A 140 5.24 6.35 -2.48
C ASP A 140 5.92 7.00 -1.26
N SER A 141 6.98 6.38 -0.76
CA SER A 141 7.73 6.91 0.39
C SER A 141 8.41 8.27 0.11
N GLN A 142 8.57 8.64 -1.16
CA GLN A 142 9.22 9.87 -1.62
C GLN A 142 8.23 11.00 -1.91
N SER A 143 6.92 10.75 -1.85
CA SER A 143 5.90 11.77 -2.06
C SER A 143 5.57 12.51 -0.75
N ASP A 144 5.25 13.79 -0.89
CA ASP A 144 4.72 14.64 0.19
C ASP A 144 3.19 14.55 0.30
N GLN A 145 2.56 13.81 -0.61
CA GLN A 145 1.12 13.60 -0.70
C GLN A 145 0.81 12.11 -0.50
N GLU A 146 -0.39 11.79 0.00
CA GLU A 146 -0.87 10.42 0.16
C GLU A 146 -1.12 9.77 -1.23
N TYR A 147 -0.06 9.18 -1.79
CA TYR A 147 -0.04 8.53 -3.08
C TYR A 147 0.40 7.08 -2.98
N LEU A 148 -0.22 6.25 -3.82
CA LEU A 148 0.29 4.92 -4.13
C LEU A 148 0.86 4.89 -5.53
N LEU A 149 1.97 4.17 -5.68
CA LEU A 149 2.54 3.79 -6.97
C LEU A 149 2.18 2.34 -7.25
N GLY A 150 1.76 2.08 -8.48
CA GLY A 150 1.38 0.75 -8.92
C GLY A 150 1.85 0.43 -10.32
N THR A 151 1.81 -0.85 -10.62
CA THR A 151 2.13 -1.38 -11.94
C THR A 151 1.29 -2.61 -12.22
N PHE A 152 0.79 -2.68 -13.45
CA PHE A 152 0.12 -3.87 -13.97
C PHE A 152 1.15 -4.93 -14.37
N ARG A 153 0.71 -6.18 -14.55
CA ARG A 153 1.59 -7.30 -14.97
C ARG A 153 2.30 -7.03 -16.30
N ASN A 154 1.73 -6.21 -17.18
CA ASN A 154 2.36 -5.75 -18.42
C ASN A 154 3.38 -4.59 -18.23
N ASN A 155 3.73 -4.25 -16.98
CA ASN A 155 4.60 -3.14 -16.57
C ASN A 155 4.07 -1.73 -16.87
N GLN A 156 2.80 -1.59 -17.25
CA GLN A 156 2.18 -0.27 -17.33
C GLN A 156 2.06 0.31 -15.91
N ASN A 157 2.75 1.40 -15.68
CA ASN A 157 2.78 2.08 -14.38
C ASN A 157 1.56 2.99 -14.22
N PHE A 158 1.17 3.23 -12.97
CA PHE A 158 0.08 4.13 -12.62
C PHE A 158 0.23 4.67 -11.19
N GLY A 159 -0.47 5.77 -10.92
CA GLY A 159 -0.59 6.37 -9.59
C GLY A 159 -2.03 6.33 -9.08
N ILE A 160 -2.18 6.30 -7.75
CA ILE A 160 -3.46 6.48 -7.06
C ILE A 160 -3.32 7.62 -6.06
N TYR A 161 -4.20 8.61 -6.15
CA TYR A 161 -4.30 9.67 -5.15
C TYR A 161 -5.36 9.33 -4.10
N LEU A 162 -4.95 9.13 -2.85
CA LEU A 162 -5.83 8.66 -1.79
C LEU A 162 -6.85 9.70 -1.30
N PRO A 163 -6.52 11.00 -1.11
CA PRO A 163 -7.43 11.96 -0.48
C PRO A 163 -8.77 12.20 -1.18
N TYR A 164 -8.92 11.78 -2.44
CA TYR A 164 -10.18 11.85 -3.20
C TYR A 164 -10.65 10.50 -3.75
N SER A 165 -10.06 9.39 -3.30
CA SER A 165 -10.38 8.07 -3.84
C SER A 165 -11.79 7.59 -3.50
N ASP A 166 -12.44 8.15 -2.48
CA ASP A 166 -13.84 7.92 -2.09
C ASP A 166 -14.84 8.61 -3.04
N ARG A 167 -14.42 9.70 -3.71
CA ARG A 167 -15.28 10.49 -4.62
C ARG A 167 -15.51 9.80 -5.97
N HIS A 168 -14.81 8.70 -6.23
CA HIS A 168 -14.75 8.08 -7.55
C HIS A 168 -15.07 6.58 -7.46
N PRO A 169 -16.35 6.19 -7.70
CA PRO A 169 -16.80 4.81 -7.49
C PRO A 169 -16.13 3.79 -8.42
N ASN A 170 -15.58 4.25 -9.56
CA ASN A 170 -14.85 3.42 -10.53
C ASN A 170 -13.32 3.42 -10.30
N GLY A 171 -12.87 3.92 -9.14
CA GLY A 171 -11.46 4.03 -8.72
C GLY A 171 -10.88 5.43 -8.85
N ASN A 172 -9.59 5.61 -8.50
CA ASN A 172 -8.81 6.84 -8.74
C ASN A 172 -7.40 6.56 -9.35
N ILE A 173 -7.34 5.82 -10.46
CA ILE A 173 -6.10 5.41 -11.14
C ILE A 173 -5.78 6.27 -12.36
N THR A 174 -4.55 6.80 -12.39
CA THR A 174 -3.99 7.55 -13.51
C THR A 174 -2.79 6.81 -14.08
N LEU A 175 -2.81 6.48 -15.37
CA LEU A 175 -1.67 5.83 -16.02
C LEU A 175 -0.46 6.79 -16.08
N SER A 176 0.70 6.28 -15.68
CA SER A 176 1.96 7.01 -15.75
C SER A 176 2.70 6.65 -17.03
N SER A 177 3.26 7.67 -17.70
CA SER A 177 4.20 7.47 -18.81
C SER A 177 5.63 7.21 -18.32
N VAL A 178 5.87 7.36 -17.01
CA VAL A 178 7.16 7.11 -16.38
C VAL A 178 7.16 5.71 -15.78
N GLN A 179 8.23 4.95 -16.03
CA GLN A 179 8.43 3.65 -15.41
C GLN A 179 9.10 3.85 -14.05
N GLU A 180 8.29 3.88 -12.99
CA GLU A 180 8.74 4.13 -11.61
C GLU A 180 8.94 2.82 -10.84
N VAL A 181 8.13 1.81 -11.15
CA VAL A 181 8.17 0.47 -10.56
C VAL A 181 8.00 -0.61 -11.63
N SER A 182 8.62 -1.77 -11.40
CA SER A 182 8.48 -2.97 -12.24
C SER A 182 7.64 -4.02 -11.52
N PHE A 183 6.72 -4.65 -12.24
CA PHE A 183 5.87 -5.69 -11.64
C PHE A 183 6.71 -6.87 -11.18
N GLU A 184 7.63 -7.34 -12.02
CA GLU A 184 8.53 -8.44 -11.69
C GLU A 184 9.43 -8.12 -10.49
N GLU A 185 9.85 -6.85 -10.34
CA GLU A 185 10.65 -6.45 -9.18
C GLU A 185 9.80 -6.47 -7.92
N LEU A 186 8.60 -5.90 -7.94
CA LEU A 186 7.69 -5.94 -6.80
C LEU A 186 7.28 -7.38 -6.45
N GLU A 187 6.97 -8.20 -7.44
CA GLU A 187 6.55 -9.60 -7.26
C GLU A 187 7.66 -10.45 -6.62
N LYS A 188 8.94 -10.19 -6.90
CA LYS A 188 10.08 -10.86 -6.23
C LYS A 188 10.11 -10.63 -4.73
N HIS A 189 9.52 -9.54 -4.24
CA HIS A 189 9.43 -9.26 -2.81
C HIS A 189 8.24 -9.97 -2.14
N LEU A 190 7.30 -10.54 -2.91
CA LEU A 190 6.10 -11.17 -2.38
C LEU A 190 6.30 -12.67 -2.10
N PRO A 191 5.54 -13.26 -1.16
CA PRO A 191 5.57 -14.69 -0.92
C PRO A 191 5.20 -15.51 -2.17
N GLN A 192 6.07 -16.45 -2.58
CA GLN A 192 5.88 -17.27 -3.79
C GLN A 192 4.51 -17.98 -3.86
N GLN A 193 3.92 -18.33 -2.73
CA GLN A 193 2.64 -19.06 -2.66
C GLN A 193 1.42 -18.22 -3.07
N LEU A 194 1.53 -16.89 -3.08
CA LEU A 194 0.50 -16.04 -3.68
C LEU A 194 0.47 -16.15 -5.20
N ASN A 195 1.58 -16.55 -5.82
CA ASN A 195 1.68 -16.73 -7.27
C ASN A 195 1.10 -18.09 -7.72
N GLU A 196 1.02 -19.08 -6.82
CA GLU A 196 0.52 -20.43 -7.15
C GLU A 196 -1.01 -20.53 -7.27
N ARG A 197 -1.75 -19.51 -6.80
CA ARG A 197 -3.22 -19.45 -6.96
C ARG A 197 -3.70 -18.91 -8.31
N ALA A 198 -2.80 -18.36 -9.15
CA ALA A 198 -3.14 -17.97 -10.52
C ALA A 198 -3.23 -19.15 -11.49
N LEU A 199 -2.75 -20.35 -11.12
CA LEU A 199 -2.66 -21.52 -12.01
C LEU A 199 -3.46 -22.75 -11.56
N LYS A 200 -4.20 -22.70 -10.45
CA LYS A 200 -4.98 -23.85 -9.92
C LYS A 200 -6.50 -23.69 -9.95
N ASN A 201 -7.02 -22.67 -10.64
CA ASN A 201 -8.45 -22.55 -10.95
C ASN A 201 -8.74 -22.72 -12.46
N LEU A 202 -7.85 -23.39 -13.18
CA LEU A 202 -8.12 -23.95 -14.52
C LEU A 202 -8.14 -25.49 -14.39
N ASP A 203 -9.15 -25.99 -13.70
CA ASP A 203 -9.73 -27.33 -13.91
C ASP A 203 -11.26 -27.19 -13.88
#